data_AF-A0A496B054-F1
#
_entry.id   AF-A0A496B054-F1
#
_cell.length_a   1.000
_cell.length_b   1.000
_cell.length_c   1.000
_cell.angle_alpha   90.00
_cell.angle_beta   90.00
_cell.angle_gamma   90.00
#
_symmetry.space_group_name_H-M   'P 1'
#
loop_
_entity.id
_entity.type
_entity.pdbx_description
1 polymer ?
#
loop_
_entity_poly.entity_id
_entity_poly.type
_entity_poly.pdbx_seq_one_letter_code
_entity_poly.pdbx_strand_id
1 'polypeptide(L)'
;MSNKNVTGPLFGLLSLIFGFVALASFFLRAMPAFAVCLLFSVASLAVFARLRFADFVNFFVSRQARYGANVAMSIIGVISIAVFVNVIVAQRFDKRADLTTLQLYTLSEQTKNVLKTLDKEIQVTAFFSDGDNSQLARESARAK
;
A
#
# COMPACT_ATOMS: atom_id res chain seq x y z
N MET A 1 -0.10 51.73 -5.77
CA MET A 1 -0.62 50.37 -5.48
C MET A 1 -0.03 49.42 -6.51
N SER A 2 0.95 48.60 -6.12
CA SER A 2 1.69 47.72 -7.02
C SER A 2 0.83 46.52 -7.41
N ASN A 3 0.50 46.42 -8.70
CA ASN A 3 -0.30 45.34 -9.26
C ASN A 3 0.55 44.06 -9.21
N LYS A 4 0.37 43.26 -8.16
CA LYS A 4 1.12 42.01 -7.97
C LYS A 4 0.67 41.06 -9.09
N ASN A 5 1.57 40.67 -9.98
CA ASN A 5 1.28 39.80 -11.11
C ASN A 5 0.87 38.39 -10.62
N VAL A 6 -0.41 38.23 -10.29
CA VAL A 6 -1.03 36.98 -9.82
C VAL A 6 -1.19 35.93 -10.92
N THR A 7 -0.80 36.27 -12.15
CA THR A 7 -0.91 35.43 -13.34
C THR A 7 -0.13 34.13 -13.21
N GLY A 8 1.07 34.14 -12.59
CA GLY A 8 1.90 32.94 -12.45
C GLY A 8 1.25 31.79 -11.66
N PRO A 9 0.80 32.02 -10.41
CA PRO A 9 0.07 31.02 -9.62
C PRO A 9 -1.23 30.56 -10.28
N LEU A 10 -1.93 31.47 -10.97
CA LEU A 10 -3.19 31.18 -11.64
C LEU A 10 -3.01 30.13 -12.76
N PHE A 11 -1.97 30.28 -13.59
CA PHE A 11 -1.67 29.33 -14.66
C PHE A 11 -1.25 27.94 -14.13
N GLY A 12 -0.56 27.89 -12.99
CA GLY A 12 -0.21 26.62 -12.33
C GLY A 12 -1.43 25.88 -11.79
N LEU A 13 -2.37 26.60 -11.18
CA LEU A 13 -3.62 26.03 -10.67
C LEU A 13 -4.53 25.56 -11.82
N LEU A 14 -4.58 26.32 -12.92
CA LEU A 14 -5.30 25.94 -14.14
C LEU A 14 -4.75 24.63 -14.73
N SER A 15 -3.43 24.48 -14.81
CA SER A 15 -2.75 23.25 -15.26
C SER A 15 -3.11 22.04 -14.38
N LEU A 16 -3.14 22.21 -13.05
CA LEU A 16 -3.49 21.13 -12.12
C LEU A 16 -4.94 20.68 -12.29
N ILE A 17 -5.87 21.62 -12.45
CA ILE A 17 -7.29 21.34 -12.69
C ILE A 17 -7.47 20.61 -14.03
N PHE A 18 -6.85 21.10 -15.10
CA PHE A 18 -6.93 20.45 -16.42
C PHE A 18 -6.31 19.05 -16.42
N GLY A 19 -5.21 18.83 -15.68
CA GLY A 19 -4.59 17.51 -15.52
C GLY A 19 -5.50 16.52 -14.79
N PHE A 20 -6.20 16.96 -13.75
CA PHE A 20 -7.17 16.13 -13.03
C PHE A 20 -8.38 15.78 -13.89
N VAL A 21 -8.89 16.73 -14.67
CA VAL A 21 -10.01 16.52 -15.61
C VAL A 21 -9.62 15.57 -16.76
N ALA A 22 -8.38 15.63 -17.24
CA ALA A 22 -7.86 14.68 -18.23
C ALA A 22 -7.77 13.26 -17.65
N LEU A 23 -7.25 13.10 -16.42
CA LEU A 23 -7.18 11.81 -15.75
C LEU A 23 -8.57 11.21 -15.49
N ALA A 24 -9.55 12.04 -15.11
CA ALA A 24 -10.94 11.63 -14.95
C ALA A 24 -11.58 11.22 -16.29
N SER A 25 -11.25 11.92 -17.38
CA SER A 25 -11.77 11.61 -18.73
C SER A 25 -11.17 10.33 -19.32
N PHE A 26 -9.94 9.97 -18.95
CA PHE A 26 -9.31 8.69 -19.32
C PHE A 26 -10.09 7.48 -18.79
N PHE A 27 -10.67 7.61 -17.60
CA PHE A 27 -11.45 6.56 -16.94
C PHE A 27 -12.82 6.32 -17.61
N LEU A 28 -13.31 7.27 -18.42
CA LEU A 28 -14.66 7.28 -19.03
C LEU A 28 -14.71 6.81 -20.50
N ARG A 29 -13.59 6.33 -21.08
CA ARG A 29 -13.51 5.64 -22.39
C ARG A 29 -14.18 6.37 -23.58
N ALA A 30 -14.07 7.70 -23.65
CA ALA A 30 -14.46 8.51 -24.82
C ALA A 30 -13.23 8.77 -25.75
N MET A 31 -13.02 7.90 -26.73
CA MET A 31 -11.74 7.77 -27.47
C MET A 31 -11.27 8.96 -28.35
N PRO A 32 -12.11 9.78 -29.03
CA PRO A 32 -11.59 10.82 -29.93
C PRO A 32 -11.32 12.18 -29.27
N ALA A 33 -12.07 12.55 -28.22
CA ALA A 33 -11.88 13.82 -27.50
C ALA A 33 -10.69 13.76 -26.52
N PHE A 34 -10.41 12.57 -25.99
CA PHE A 34 -9.31 12.35 -25.06
C PHE A 34 -7.95 12.67 -25.69
N ALA A 35 -7.70 12.25 -26.94
CA ALA A 35 -6.42 12.44 -27.60
C ALA A 35 -6.10 13.92 -27.86
N VAL A 36 -7.08 14.72 -28.28
CA VAL A 36 -6.91 16.15 -28.55
C VAL A 36 -6.73 16.94 -27.26
N CYS A 37 -7.55 16.66 -26.23
CA CYS A 37 -7.38 17.28 -24.91
C CYS A 37 -6.05 16.91 -24.24
N LEU A 38 -5.59 15.67 -24.39
CA LEU A 38 -4.30 15.22 -23.89
C LEU A 38 -3.15 15.90 -24.63
N LEU A 39 -3.23 16.05 -25.96
CA LEU A 39 -2.24 16.78 -26.74
C LEU A 39 -2.12 18.24 -26.29
N PHE A 40 -3.25 18.94 -26.09
CA PHE A 40 -3.24 20.31 -25.58
C PHE A 40 -2.73 20.41 -24.14
N SER A 41 -3.08 19.44 -23.29
CA SER A 41 -2.55 19.37 -21.92
C SER A 41 -1.04 19.17 -21.91
N VAL A 42 -0.52 18.26 -22.74
CA VAL A 42 0.92 17.99 -22.86
C VAL A 42 1.65 19.17 -23.49
N ALA A 43 1.09 19.80 -24.52
CA ALA A 43 1.68 20.99 -25.14
C ALA A 43 1.73 22.18 -24.17
N SER A 44 0.65 22.43 -23.44
CA SER A 44 0.60 23.47 -22.41
C SER A 44 1.58 23.18 -21.26
N LEU A 45 1.65 21.92 -20.80
CA LEU A 45 2.59 21.49 -19.77
C LEU A 45 4.04 21.64 -20.25
N ALA A 46 4.34 21.31 -21.51
CA ALA A 46 5.67 21.45 -22.10
C ALA A 46 6.10 22.91 -22.24
N VAL A 47 5.19 23.82 -22.63
CA VAL A 47 5.46 25.25 -22.68
C VAL A 47 5.67 25.82 -21.28
N PHE A 48 4.82 25.44 -20.32
CA PHE A 48 4.98 25.82 -18.92
C PHE A 48 6.31 25.33 -18.33
N ALA A 49 6.67 24.07 -18.58
CA ALA A 49 7.93 23.47 -18.15
C ALA A 49 9.14 24.18 -18.77
N ARG A 50 9.08 24.58 -20.05
CA ARG A 50 10.14 25.37 -20.70
C ARG A 50 10.30 26.75 -20.06
N LEU A 51 9.20 27.47 -19.81
CA LEU A 51 9.23 28.83 -19.28
C LEU A 51 9.64 28.88 -17.80
N ARG A 52 9.36 27.83 -17.03
CA ARG A 52 9.62 27.75 -15.59
C ARG A 52 10.72 26.76 -15.21
N PHE A 53 11.50 26.26 -16.17
CA PHE A 53 12.53 25.24 -15.92
C PHE A 53 13.54 25.71 -14.86
N ALA A 54 13.97 26.97 -14.93
CA ALA A 54 14.87 27.56 -13.95
C ALA A 54 14.26 27.64 -12.54
N ASP A 55 12.97 27.96 -12.43
CA ASP A 55 12.25 28.02 -11.15
C ASP A 55 12.04 26.61 -10.56
N PHE A 56 11.77 25.60 -11.41
CA PHE A 56 11.68 24.20 -10.99
C PHE A 56 13.02 23.69 -10.45
N VAL A 57 14.13 23.93 -11.18
CA VAL A 57 15.46 23.52 -10.72
C VAL A 57 15.83 24.26 -9.43
N ASN A 58 15.59 25.56 -9.35
CA ASN A 58 15.82 26.35 -8.13
C ASN A 58 14.92 25.90 -6.97
N PHE A 59 13.69 25.45 -7.23
CA PHE A 59 12.82 24.85 -6.22
C PHE A 59 13.41 23.56 -5.67
N PHE A 60 13.93 22.65 -6.52
CA PHE A 60 14.61 21.42 -6.07
C PHE A 60 15.93 21.69 -5.32
N VAL A 61 16.64 22.75 -5.67
CA VAL A 61 17.87 23.18 -4.97
C VAL A 61 17.55 23.99 -3.71
N SER A 62 16.30 24.46 -3.55
CA SER A 62 15.90 25.28 -2.42
C SER A 62 16.01 24.51 -1.09
N ARG A 63 16.25 25.26 -0.02
CA ARG A 63 16.31 24.72 1.35
C ARG A 63 15.02 24.00 1.73
N GLN A 64 13.87 24.47 1.22
CA GLN A 64 12.55 23.87 1.44
C GLN A 64 12.41 22.50 0.78
N ALA A 65 12.88 22.31 -0.46
CA ALA A 65 12.86 21.00 -1.10
C ALA A 65 13.79 19.99 -0.43
N ARG A 66 14.94 20.43 0.09
CA ARG A 66 15.83 19.58 0.91
C ARG A 66 15.15 19.10 2.20
N TYR A 67 14.43 19.99 2.89
CA TYR A 67 13.64 19.58 4.07
C TYR A 67 12.49 18.64 3.68
N GLY A 68 11.79 18.92 2.58
CA GLY A 68 10.74 18.04 2.06
C GLY A 68 11.25 16.66 1.67
N ALA A 69 12.43 16.57 1.05
CA ALA A 69 13.08 15.33 0.67
C ALA A 69 13.47 14.48 1.89
N ASN A 70 14.00 15.10 2.96
CA ASN A 70 14.30 14.38 4.21
C ASN A 70 13.03 13.81 4.84
N VAL A 71 11.96 14.60 4.92
CA VAL A 71 10.67 14.12 5.46
C VAL A 71 10.11 12.98 4.60
N ALA A 72 10.15 13.12 3.26
CA ALA A 72 9.73 12.06 2.36
C ALA A 72 10.55 10.77 2.55
N MET A 73 11.87 10.90 2.71
CA MET A 73 12.76 9.77 3.00
C MET A 73 12.43 9.10 4.34
N SER A 74 12.14 9.89 5.38
CA SER A 74 11.69 9.36 6.66
C SER A 74 10.36 8.62 6.55
N ILE A 75 9.37 9.17 5.82
CA ILE A 75 8.07 8.51 5.58
C ILE A 75 8.27 7.19 4.86
N ILE A 76 9.07 7.17 3.78
CA ILE A 76 9.41 5.95 3.04
C ILE A 76 10.07 4.94 3.97
N GLY A 77 10.99 5.36 4.83
CA GLY A 77 11.62 4.51 5.83
C GLY A 77 10.60 3.85 6.78
N VAL A 78 9.69 4.64 7.36
CA VAL A 78 8.65 4.13 8.26
C VAL A 78 7.73 3.13 7.55
N ILE A 79 7.26 3.46 6.35
CA ILE A 79 6.41 2.55 5.55
C ILE A 79 7.16 1.26 5.23
N SER A 80 8.44 1.37 4.85
CA SER A 80 9.26 0.19 4.51
C SER A 80 9.42 -0.74 5.70
N ILE A 81 9.69 -0.19 6.90
CA ILE A 81 9.76 -0.96 8.14
C ILE A 81 8.41 -1.60 8.44
N ALA A 82 7.31 -0.85 8.36
CA ALA A 82 5.97 -1.37 8.63
C ALA A 82 5.61 -2.53 7.67
N VAL A 83 5.89 -2.39 6.38
CA VAL A 83 5.69 -3.45 5.39
C VAL A 83 6.58 -4.65 5.69
N PHE A 84 7.86 -4.44 5.98
CA PHE A 84 8.81 -5.52 6.29
C PHE A 84 8.37 -6.31 7.53
N VAL A 85 8.00 -5.62 8.60
CA VAL A 85 7.45 -6.23 9.82
C VAL A 85 6.17 -6.97 9.48
N ASN A 86 5.23 -6.36 8.74
CA ASN A 86 3.97 -6.99 8.39
C ASN A 86 4.17 -8.27 7.57
N VAL A 87 5.10 -8.28 6.61
CA VAL A 87 5.43 -9.47 5.81
C VAL A 87 6.03 -10.56 6.69
N ILE A 88 6.97 -10.22 7.58
CA ILE A 88 7.54 -11.19 8.53
C ILE A 88 6.45 -11.76 9.43
N VAL A 89 5.59 -10.90 10.00
CA VAL A 89 4.51 -11.31 10.90
C VAL A 89 3.54 -12.24 10.17
N ALA A 90 3.06 -11.83 9.00
CA ALA A 90 2.10 -12.58 8.20
C ALA A 90 2.63 -13.92 7.66
N GLN A 91 3.95 -14.09 7.53
CA GLN A 91 4.55 -15.35 7.04
C GLN A 91 5.01 -16.30 8.14
N ARG A 92 5.28 -15.80 9.36
CA ARG A 92 5.95 -16.58 10.41
C ARG A 92 5.08 -16.86 11.64
N PHE A 93 4.00 -16.13 11.86
CA PHE A 93 3.24 -16.17 13.12
C PHE A 93 1.82 -16.74 12.98
N ASP A 94 1.62 -17.71 12.10
CA ASP A 94 0.33 -18.43 12.01
C ASP A 94 0.07 -19.34 13.24
N LYS A 95 1.04 -19.49 14.15
CA LYS A 95 0.86 -20.26 15.39
C LYS A 95 0.06 -19.47 16.41
N ARG A 96 -1.20 -19.85 16.59
CA ARG A 96 -2.06 -19.36 17.68
C ARG A 96 -1.63 -20.01 18.99
N ALA A 97 -0.98 -19.25 19.87
CA ALA A 97 -0.69 -19.68 21.23
C ALA A 97 -1.90 -19.39 22.13
N ASP A 98 -2.31 -20.38 22.92
CA ASP A 98 -3.34 -20.19 23.94
C ASP A 98 -2.73 -19.46 25.16
N LEU A 99 -3.08 -18.18 25.30
CA LEU A 99 -2.63 -17.33 26.40
C LEU A 99 -3.63 -17.29 27.57
N THR A 100 -4.68 -18.13 27.55
CA THR A 100 -5.63 -18.19 28.66
C THR A 100 -4.96 -18.81 29.89
N THR A 101 -5.27 -18.28 31.08
CA THR A 101 -4.69 -18.75 32.35
C THR A 101 -4.85 -20.25 32.58
N LEU A 102 -5.94 -20.82 32.07
CA LEU A 102 -6.28 -22.24 32.20
C LEU A 102 -6.05 -23.05 30.92
N GLN A 103 -5.49 -22.46 29.87
CA GLN A 103 -5.27 -23.11 28.57
C GLN A 103 -6.52 -23.84 28.04
N LEU A 104 -7.66 -23.15 28.07
CA LEU A 104 -8.98 -23.74 27.76
C LEU A 104 -9.11 -24.26 26.33
N TYR A 105 -8.24 -23.82 25.42
CA TYR A 105 -8.23 -24.18 24.01
C TYR A 105 -7.04 -25.08 23.64
N THR A 106 -6.29 -25.56 24.63
CA THR A 106 -5.21 -26.54 24.46
C THR A 106 -5.57 -27.85 25.14
N LEU A 107 -5.10 -28.97 24.59
CA LEU A 107 -5.27 -30.27 25.24
C LEU A 107 -4.60 -30.30 26.61
N SER A 108 -5.32 -30.81 27.62
CA SER A 108 -4.73 -31.06 28.94
C SER A 108 -3.59 -32.08 28.85
N GLU A 109 -2.64 -32.01 29.78
CA GLU A 109 -1.53 -32.98 29.86
C GLU A 109 -2.03 -34.42 29.99
N GLN A 110 -3.14 -34.63 30.71
CA GLN A 110 -3.75 -35.95 30.84
C GLN A 110 -4.22 -36.49 29.48
N THR A 111 -4.90 -35.67 28.68
CA THR A 111 -5.36 -36.08 27.35
C THR A 111 -4.19 -36.36 26.40
N LYS A 112 -3.13 -35.54 26.43
CA LYS A 112 -1.91 -35.78 25.64
C LYS A 112 -1.27 -37.12 25.98
N ASN A 113 -1.21 -37.49 27.27
CA ASN A 113 -0.63 -38.75 27.70
C ASN A 113 -1.44 -39.95 27.22
N VAL A 114 -2.78 -39.88 27.28
CA VAL A 114 -3.64 -40.94 26.74
C VAL A 114 -3.47 -41.09 25.23
N LEU A 115 -3.40 -39.97 24.49
CA LEU A 115 -3.20 -39.99 23.03
C LEU A 115 -1.84 -40.61 22.64
N LYS A 116 -0.79 -40.44 23.45
CA LYS A 116 0.53 -41.04 23.21
C LYS A 116 0.57 -42.57 23.39
N THR A 117 -0.35 -43.13 24.20
CA THR A 117 -0.39 -44.57 24.49
C THR A 117 -1.22 -45.35 23.46
N LEU A 118 -1.87 -44.66 22.51
CA LEU A 118 -2.65 -45.32 21.47
C LEU A 118 -1.76 -45.73 20.28
N ASP A 119 -1.64 -47.04 20.05
CA ASP A 119 -0.91 -47.63 18.91
C ASP A 119 -1.72 -47.66 17.60
N LYS A 120 -2.90 -47.04 17.57
CA LYS A 120 -3.78 -47.02 16.39
C LYS A 120 -3.85 -45.63 15.76
N GLU A 121 -3.86 -45.59 14.43
CA GLU A 121 -4.05 -44.34 13.69
C GLU A 121 -5.44 -43.77 13.97
N ILE A 122 -5.50 -42.50 14.39
CA ILE A 122 -6.74 -41.79 14.66
C ILE A 122 -6.95 -40.71 13.60
N GLN A 123 -8.04 -40.84 12.85
CA GLN A 123 -8.53 -39.77 11.98
C GLN A 123 -9.44 -38.83 12.75
N VAL A 124 -9.14 -37.53 12.68
CA VAL A 124 -9.95 -36.46 13.25
C VAL A 124 -10.48 -35.59 12.11
N THR A 125 -11.79 -35.55 11.95
CA THR A 125 -12.46 -34.65 11.00
C THR A 125 -12.90 -33.39 11.73
N ALA A 126 -12.44 -32.23 11.26
CA ALA A 126 -12.81 -30.93 11.80
C ALA A 126 -13.50 -30.09 10.72
N PHE A 127 -14.53 -29.34 11.12
CA PHE A 127 -15.32 -28.49 10.23
C PHE A 127 -15.00 -27.03 10.52
N PHE A 128 -14.59 -26.30 9.50
CA PHE A 128 -14.22 -24.88 9.58
C PHE A 128 -15.03 -24.06 8.58
N SER A 129 -15.23 -22.78 8.88
CA SER A 129 -15.88 -21.83 7.96
C SER A 129 -14.88 -21.32 6.92
N ASP A 130 -15.38 -20.87 5.76
CA ASP A 130 -14.55 -20.56 4.58
C ASP A 130 -13.38 -19.59 4.82
N GLY A 131 -13.45 -18.74 5.84
CA GLY A 131 -12.34 -17.84 6.22
C GLY A 131 -11.09 -18.54 6.75
N ASP A 132 -11.23 -19.71 7.40
CA ASP A 132 -10.12 -20.44 8.05
C ASP A 132 -9.51 -21.54 7.14
N ASN A 133 -10.19 -21.90 6.04
CA ASN A 133 -9.79 -22.98 5.14
C ASN A 133 -8.41 -22.76 4.48
N SER A 134 -8.01 -21.50 4.27
CA SER A 134 -6.74 -21.15 3.60
C SER A 134 -5.49 -21.42 4.45
N GLN A 135 -5.59 -21.31 5.77
CA GLN A 135 -4.48 -21.56 6.71
C GLN A 135 -4.30 -23.06 6.96
N LEU A 136 -5.42 -23.78 7.14
CA LEU A 136 -5.42 -25.21 7.42
C LEU A 136 -4.95 -26.07 6.25
N ALA A 137 -5.35 -25.71 5.01
CA ALA A 137 -4.89 -26.41 3.81
C ALA A 137 -3.37 -26.32 3.61
N ARG A 138 -2.75 -25.21 4.05
CA ARG A 138 -1.29 -25.04 4.03
C ARG A 138 -0.59 -25.88 5.10
N GLU A 139 -1.18 -26.01 6.28
CA GLU A 139 -0.62 -26.84 7.36
C GLU A 139 -0.77 -28.34 7.10
N SER A 140 -1.92 -28.80 6.60
CA SER A 140 -2.12 -30.21 6.25
C SER A 140 -1.24 -30.67 5.09
N ALA A 141 -0.90 -29.78 4.17
CA ALA A 141 0.06 -30.06 3.09
C ALA A 141 1.52 -30.14 3.59
N ARG A 142 1.83 -29.54 4.74
CA ARG A 142 3.17 -29.54 5.36
C ARG A 142 3.38 -30.70 6.33
N ALA A 143 2.30 -31.24 6.89
CA ALA A 143 2.31 -32.35 7.84
C ALA A 143 2.31 -33.74 7.19
N LYS A 144 2.23 -33.79 5.85
CA LYS A 144 2.35 -35.01 5.04
C LYS A 144 3.77 -35.18 4.51
#